data_AF-A0A946ZN58-F1
#
_entry.id   AF-A0A946ZN58-F1
#
_cell.length_a   1.000
_cell.length_b   1.000
_cell.length_c   1.000
_cell.angle_alpha   90.00
_cell.angle_beta   90.00
_cell.angle_gamma   90.00
#
_symmetry.space_group_name_H-M   'P 1'
#
loop_
_entity.id
_entity.type
_entity.pdbx_description
1 polymer ?
#
loop_
_entity_poly.entity_id
_entity_poly.type
_entity_poly.pdbx_seq_one_letter_code
_entity_poly.pdbx_strand_id
1 'polypeptide(L)'
;MKFKVGDKVMVMDENYSGEIISLIKQVATIETEDGFLLEFPLDQLIKMESYKSDILTSISHVPNKDIETKPKQNKLLKPSKNKSQPVFEVDLHIEKLLPKYRQMNNHEILTYQLDTAQRQLEFAIRKRIQHVVFIHGVGDGVLRTELEYLFKRYDGISFEEASYQKYGQGATQIYIQQNAQRN
;
A
#
# COMPACT_ATOMS: atom_id res chain seq x y z
N MET A 1 -12.25 13.03 -15.49
CA MET A 1 -11.35 12.16 -16.30
C MET A 1 -11.85 10.73 -16.19
N LYS A 2 -11.89 9.95 -17.28
CA LYS A 2 -12.22 8.51 -17.24
C LYS A 2 -10.93 7.70 -17.26
N PHE A 3 -10.71 6.84 -16.27
CA PHE A 3 -9.60 5.89 -16.25
C PHE A 3 -9.93 4.65 -17.09
N LYS A 4 -8.94 4.08 -17.77
CA LYS A 4 -9.02 2.81 -18.49
C LYS A 4 -7.89 1.89 -18.05
N VAL A 5 -8.11 0.59 -18.19
CA VAL A 5 -7.07 -0.43 -18.03
C VAL A 5 -5.93 -0.12 -19.02
N GLY A 6 -4.69 -0.19 -18.55
CA GLY A 6 -3.48 0.19 -19.27
C GLY A 6 -3.06 1.66 -19.11
N ASP A 7 -3.81 2.49 -18.37
CA ASP A 7 -3.37 3.85 -18.07
C ASP A 7 -2.26 3.85 -17.01
N LYS A 8 -1.18 4.60 -17.27
CA LYS A 8 -0.20 4.94 -16.24
C LYS A 8 -0.74 6.02 -15.32
N VAL A 9 -0.83 5.69 -14.04
CA VAL A 9 -1.38 6.54 -13.00
C VAL A 9 -0.43 6.72 -11.83
N MET A 10 -0.57 7.84 -11.15
CA MET A 10 0.10 8.17 -9.90
C MET A 10 -0.96 8.42 -8.82
N VAL A 11 -0.68 8.01 -7.59
CA VAL A 11 -1.58 8.23 -6.46
C VAL A 11 -1.36 9.66 -5.91
N MET A 12 -2.44 10.41 -5.63
CA MET A 12 -2.42 11.82 -5.20
C MET A 12 -1.73 12.01 -3.85
N ASP A 13 -2.08 11.16 -2.89
CA ASP A 13 -1.68 11.30 -1.49
C ASP A 13 -0.43 10.46 -1.15
N GLU A 14 0.01 9.61 -2.07
CA GLU A 14 1.05 8.62 -1.84
C GLU A 14 2.01 8.54 -3.04
N ASN A 15 3.32 8.37 -2.81
CA ASN A 15 4.34 8.34 -3.86
C ASN A 15 4.39 6.97 -4.60
N TYR A 16 3.22 6.51 -5.06
CA TYR A 16 3.02 5.31 -5.85
C TYR A 16 2.69 5.69 -7.29
N SER A 17 3.32 4.97 -8.22
CA SER A 17 3.02 5.02 -9.63
C SER A 17 2.92 3.60 -10.16
N GLY A 18 2.00 3.38 -11.09
CA GLY A 18 1.75 2.07 -11.67
C GLY A 18 0.84 2.13 -12.88
N GLU A 19 0.59 0.98 -13.46
CA GLU A 19 -0.34 0.80 -14.58
C GLU A 19 -1.64 0.19 -14.08
N ILE A 20 -2.80 0.73 -14.50
CA ILE A 20 -4.08 0.14 -14.11
C ILE A 20 -4.25 -1.22 -14.78
N ILE A 21 -4.31 -2.30 -14.00
CA ILE A 21 -4.59 -3.65 -14.50
C ILE A 21 -6.08 -4.02 -14.44
N SER A 22 -6.83 -3.43 -13.52
CA SER A 22 -8.25 -3.72 -13.34
C SER A 22 -9.01 -2.51 -12.80
N LEU A 23 -10.28 -2.42 -13.14
CA LEU A 23 -11.14 -1.30 -12.77
C LEU A 23 -12.51 -1.85 -12.39
N ILE A 24 -12.79 -1.91 -11.09
CA ILE A 24 -14.03 -2.46 -10.54
C ILE A 24 -14.78 -1.34 -9.84
N LYS A 25 -15.87 -0.88 -10.46
CA LYS A 25 -16.74 0.22 -9.99
C LYS A 25 -15.97 1.55 -9.82
N GLN A 26 -15.51 1.82 -8.60
CA GLN A 26 -14.86 3.07 -8.16
C GLN A 26 -13.44 2.82 -7.63
N VAL A 27 -12.93 1.60 -7.77
CA VAL A 27 -11.60 1.18 -7.33
C VAL A 27 -10.82 0.68 -8.54
N ALA A 28 -9.58 1.13 -8.68
CA ALA A 28 -8.64 0.64 -9.68
C ALA A 28 -7.51 -0.12 -9.00
N THR A 29 -7.17 -1.28 -9.55
CA THR A 29 -5.99 -2.03 -9.17
C THR A 29 -4.84 -1.58 -10.07
N ILE A 30 -3.78 -1.06 -9.47
CA ILE A 30 -2.56 -0.61 -10.15
C ILE A 30 -1.44 -1.61 -9.93
N GLU A 31 -0.71 -1.94 -10.99
CA GLU A 31 0.53 -2.69 -10.94
C GLU A 31 1.72 -1.73 -10.89
N THR A 32 2.49 -1.74 -9.81
CA THR A 32 3.72 -0.92 -9.68
C THR A 32 4.86 -1.53 -10.50
N GLU A 33 5.91 -0.76 -10.79
CA GLU A 33 7.11 -1.25 -11.53
C GLU A 33 7.78 -2.48 -10.90
N ASP A 34 7.63 -2.65 -9.59
CA ASP A 34 8.13 -3.80 -8.84
C ASP A 34 7.21 -5.05 -8.91
N GLY A 35 6.13 -5.01 -9.71
CA GLY A 35 5.19 -6.13 -9.92
C GLY A 35 4.09 -6.28 -8.86
N PHE A 36 3.81 -5.24 -8.07
CA PHE A 36 2.81 -5.29 -6.99
C PHE A 36 1.45 -4.74 -7.42
N LEU A 37 0.37 -5.40 -6.98
CA LEU A 37 -1.00 -5.00 -7.25
C LEU A 37 -1.58 -4.26 -6.04
N LEU A 38 -1.86 -2.96 -6.20
CA LEU A 38 -2.42 -2.09 -5.17
C LEU A 38 -3.79 -1.57 -5.59
N GLU A 39 -4.77 -1.57 -4.69
CA GLU A 39 -6.11 -1.06 -4.99
C GLU A 39 -6.29 0.35 -4.46
N PHE A 40 -6.61 1.30 -5.34
CA PHE A 40 -6.87 2.69 -4.98
C PHE A 40 -8.23 3.15 -5.53
N PRO A 41 -8.98 3.95 -4.77
CA PRO A 41 -10.17 4.58 -5.31
C PRO A 41 -9.79 5.61 -6.38
N LEU A 42 -10.64 5.74 -7.41
CA LEU A 42 -10.35 6.55 -8.60
C LEU A 42 -10.11 8.03 -8.31
N ASP A 43 -10.63 8.55 -7.19
CA ASP A 43 -10.44 9.92 -6.73
C ASP A 43 -9.01 10.20 -6.22
N GLN A 44 -8.28 9.14 -5.86
CA GLN A 44 -6.88 9.21 -5.45
C GLN A 44 -5.90 9.01 -6.61
N LEU A 45 -6.37 8.80 -7.84
CA LEU A 45 -5.51 8.56 -8.99
C LEU A 45 -5.41 9.79 -9.90
N ILE A 46 -4.23 10.00 -10.48
CA ILE A 46 -3.97 11.01 -11.53
C ILE A 46 -3.33 10.30 -12.72
N LYS A 47 -3.77 10.61 -13.94
CA LYS A 47 -3.09 10.11 -15.14
C LYS A 47 -1.78 10.84 -15.38
N MET A 48 -0.70 10.09 -15.63
CA MET A 48 0.62 10.67 -15.90
C MET A 48 0.65 11.50 -17.19
N GLU A 49 -0.18 11.19 -18.19
CA GLU A 49 -0.29 12.00 -19.41
C GLU A 49 -0.87 13.40 -19.15
N SER A 50 -1.85 13.50 -18.23
CA SER A 50 -2.37 14.79 -17.79
C SER A 50 -1.35 15.56 -16.95
N TYR A 51 -0.57 14.87 -16.11
CA TYR A 51 0.45 15.55 -15.31
C TYR A 51 1.50 16.26 -16.17
N LYS A 52 1.91 15.68 -17.31
CA LYS A 52 2.80 16.35 -18.27
C LYS A 52 2.14 17.55 -18.96
N SER A 53 0.86 17.42 -19.34
CA SER A 53 0.07 18.50 -19.95
C SER A 53 -0.13 19.67 -18.98
N ASP A 54 -0.45 19.38 -17.72
CA ASP A 54 -0.75 20.40 -16.71
C ASP A 54 0.52 21.12 -16.23
N ILE A 55 1.67 20.44 -16.15
CA ILE A 55 2.97 21.09 -15.92
C ILE A 55 3.37 21.99 -17.10
N LEU A 56 3.24 21.51 -18.34
CA LEU A 56 3.56 22.33 -19.53
C LEU A 56 2.66 23.57 -19.64
N THR A 57 1.42 23.49 -19.16
CA THR A 57 0.48 24.63 -19.17
C THR A 57 0.74 25.60 -18.02
N SER A 58 1.21 25.12 -16.86
CA SER A 58 1.48 25.93 -15.67
C SER A 58 2.84 26.65 -15.65
N ILE A 59 3.79 26.27 -16.50
CA ILE A 59 5.05 27.03 -16.69
C ILE A 59 4.83 28.28 -17.58
N SER A 60 3.69 28.36 -18.29
CA SER A 60 3.42 29.43 -19.26
C SER A 60 2.72 30.67 -18.69
N HIS A 61 2.33 30.67 -17.41
CA HIS A 61 1.60 31.79 -16.80
C HIS A 61 2.25 32.25 -15.50
N VAL A 62 3.35 32.98 -15.65
CA VAL A 62 3.78 33.93 -14.64
C VAL A 62 3.08 35.27 -14.93
N PRO A 63 2.14 35.68 -14.08
CA PRO A 63 2.11 37.08 -13.69
C PRO A 63 2.23 37.20 -12.17
N ASN A 64 3.25 37.96 -11.76
CA ASN A 64 3.35 38.57 -10.44
C ASN A 64 1.98 39.12 -9.99
N LYS A 65 1.60 38.83 -8.74
CA LYS A 65 1.03 39.79 -7.80
C LYS A 65 0.80 39.17 -6.42
N ASP A 66 1.53 39.73 -5.47
CA ASP A 66 1.11 40.18 -4.14
C ASP A 66 0.53 39.17 -3.14
N ILE A 67 1.33 39.02 -2.09
CA ILE A 67 1.05 38.55 -0.74
C ILE A 67 -0.24 39.20 -0.21
N GLU A 68 -1.25 38.41 0.16
CA GLU A 68 -2.14 38.69 1.30
C GLU A 68 -2.72 37.38 1.86
N THR A 69 -2.05 36.85 2.88
CA THR A 69 -2.57 35.79 3.76
C THR A 69 -3.64 36.37 4.69
N LYS A 70 -4.90 35.95 4.55
CA LYS A 70 -5.91 36.08 5.62
C LYS A 70 -6.44 34.69 6.02
N PRO A 71 -6.48 34.38 7.33
CA PRO A 71 -6.67 33.02 7.85
C PRO A 71 -8.16 32.67 7.94
N LYS A 72 -8.56 31.50 7.45
CA LYS A 72 -9.90 30.95 7.70
C LYS A 72 -9.82 29.60 8.40
N GLN A 73 -9.91 29.72 9.73
CA GLN A 73 -10.66 28.88 10.66
C GLN A 73 -10.40 27.36 10.63
N ASN A 74 -9.70 26.93 11.67
CA ASN A 74 -9.69 25.57 12.20
C ASN A 74 -11.11 25.05 12.44
N LYS A 75 -11.69 24.33 11.48
CA LYS A 75 -12.73 23.35 11.78
C LYS A 75 -12.02 22.13 12.35
N LEU A 76 -12.15 21.93 13.66
CA LEU A 76 -11.88 20.67 14.34
C LEU A 76 -12.65 19.56 13.61
N LEU A 77 -11.95 18.80 12.76
CA LEU A 77 -12.49 17.64 12.09
C LEU A 77 -12.62 16.55 13.15
N LYS A 78 -13.85 16.29 13.60
CA LYS A 78 -14.21 15.07 14.32
C LYS A 78 -13.71 13.87 13.49
N PRO A 79 -13.10 12.84 14.09
CA PRO A 79 -12.59 11.70 13.33
C PRO A 79 -13.77 11.06 12.60
N SER A 80 -13.80 11.20 11.28
CA SER A 80 -14.81 10.54 10.47
C SER A 80 -14.57 9.05 10.57
N LYS A 81 -15.47 8.34 11.25
CA LYS A 81 -15.57 6.89 11.20
C LYS A 81 -15.48 6.44 9.73
N ASN A 82 -14.55 5.53 9.46
CA ASN A 82 -14.54 4.62 8.32
C ASN A 82 -14.52 5.29 6.93
N LYS A 83 -13.48 6.07 6.63
CA LYS A 83 -12.93 5.98 5.26
C LYS A 83 -12.02 4.76 5.28
N SER A 84 -12.45 3.68 4.63
CA SER A 84 -11.61 2.52 4.34
C SER A 84 -10.44 3.02 3.49
N GLN A 85 -9.39 3.50 4.14
CA GLN A 85 -8.11 3.67 3.47
C GLN A 85 -7.75 2.30 2.88
N PRO A 86 -7.27 2.24 1.63
CA PRO A 86 -6.81 0.98 1.07
C PRO A 86 -5.75 0.41 2.00
N VAL A 87 -6.05 -0.75 2.58
CA VAL A 87 -5.13 -1.46 3.48
C VAL A 87 -4.16 -2.21 2.58
N PHE A 88 -2.85 -2.04 2.82
CA PHE A 88 -1.85 -2.77 2.07
C PHE A 88 -1.89 -4.24 2.51
N GLU A 89 -2.53 -5.10 1.71
CA GLU A 89 -2.67 -6.52 1.98
C GLU A 89 -1.62 -7.33 1.21
N VAL A 90 -0.98 -8.26 1.90
CA VAL A 90 0.05 -9.14 1.36
C VAL A 90 -0.40 -10.58 1.57
N ASP A 91 -0.82 -11.24 0.51
CA ASP A 91 -1.15 -12.67 0.54
C ASP A 91 0.12 -13.51 0.42
N LEU A 92 0.44 -14.23 1.50
CA LEU A 92 1.63 -15.08 1.59
C LEU A 92 1.32 -16.54 1.24
N HIS A 93 0.09 -16.91 0.84
CA HIS A 93 -0.16 -18.28 0.39
C HIS A 93 0.70 -18.59 -0.84
N ILE A 94 1.43 -19.70 -0.81
CA ILE A 94 2.42 -20.03 -1.86
C ILE A 94 1.79 -20.11 -3.26
N GLU A 95 0.51 -20.49 -3.34
CA GLU A 95 -0.29 -20.53 -4.56
C GLU A 95 -0.44 -19.17 -5.24
N LYS A 96 -0.39 -18.08 -4.46
CA LYS A 96 -0.43 -16.70 -4.95
C LYS A 96 0.95 -16.19 -5.32
N LEU A 97 1.98 -16.71 -4.66
CA LEU A 97 3.35 -16.27 -4.82
C LEU A 97 4.05 -16.94 -6.02
N LEU A 98 3.80 -18.23 -6.24
CA LEU A 98 4.50 -19.01 -7.26
C LEU A 98 3.58 -20.04 -7.94
N PRO A 99 3.50 -20.08 -9.28
CA PRO A 99 2.68 -21.05 -10.00
C PRO A 99 3.23 -22.49 -9.94
N LYS A 100 4.54 -22.68 -9.72
CA LYS A 100 5.23 -23.99 -9.73
C LYS A 100 5.74 -24.44 -8.36
N TYR A 101 4.96 -24.22 -7.31
CA TYR A 101 5.36 -24.54 -5.93
C TYR A 101 5.34 -26.04 -5.58
N ARG A 102 4.67 -26.89 -6.38
CA ARG A 102 4.49 -28.33 -6.07
C ARG A 102 5.78 -29.15 -6.05
N GLN A 103 6.87 -28.62 -6.59
CA GLN A 103 8.19 -29.28 -6.59
C GLN A 103 9.06 -28.83 -5.42
N MET A 104 8.62 -27.82 -4.66
CA MET A 104 9.35 -27.28 -3.53
C MET A 104 9.04 -28.08 -2.27
N ASN A 105 10.02 -28.22 -1.40
CA ASN A 105 9.79 -28.76 -0.07
C ASN A 105 9.21 -27.69 0.88
N ASN A 106 8.68 -28.11 2.03
CA ASN A 106 8.05 -27.20 2.98
C ASN A 106 8.98 -26.10 3.50
N HIS A 107 10.27 -26.41 3.66
CA HIS A 107 11.27 -25.43 4.12
C HIS A 107 11.52 -24.36 3.05
N GLU A 108 11.64 -24.75 1.78
CA GLU A 108 11.77 -23.82 0.65
C GLU A 108 10.54 -22.93 0.51
N ILE A 109 9.34 -23.49 0.66
CA ILE A 109 8.08 -22.74 0.64
C ILE A 109 8.08 -21.70 1.78
N LEU A 110 8.34 -22.13 3.01
CA LEU A 110 8.38 -21.25 4.17
C LEU A 110 9.42 -20.13 3.99
N THR A 111 10.62 -20.47 3.53
CA THR A 111 11.70 -19.51 3.26
C THR A 111 11.26 -18.48 2.23
N TYR A 112 10.62 -18.90 1.14
CA TYR A 112 10.12 -18.01 0.10
C TYR A 112 9.03 -17.07 0.62
N GLN A 113 8.11 -17.58 1.45
CA GLN A 113 7.06 -16.79 2.08
C GLN A 113 7.65 -15.73 3.02
N LEU A 114 8.65 -16.09 3.84
CA LEU A 114 9.32 -15.16 4.76
C LEU A 114 10.14 -14.09 4.03
N ASP A 115 10.89 -14.48 3.00
CA ASP A 115 11.63 -13.55 2.15
C ASP A 115 10.68 -12.56 1.45
N THR A 116 9.54 -13.06 0.97
CA THR A 116 8.48 -12.20 0.43
C THR A 116 7.93 -11.26 1.50
N ALA A 117 7.60 -11.77 2.68
CA ALA A 117 7.08 -10.94 3.77
C ALA A 117 8.07 -9.83 4.16
N GLN A 118 9.35 -10.16 4.24
CA GLN A 118 10.43 -9.21 4.53
C GLN A 118 10.49 -8.10 3.48
N ARG A 119 10.54 -8.45 2.18
CA ARG A 119 10.55 -7.47 1.10
C ARG A 119 9.35 -6.54 1.14
N GLN A 120 8.17 -7.07 1.43
CA GLN A 120 6.94 -6.29 1.49
C GLN A 120 6.90 -5.36 2.70
N LEU A 121 7.41 -5.82 3.84
CA LEU A 121 7.56 -4.99 5.02
C LEU A 121 8.52 -3.82 4.77
N GLU A 122 9.69 -4.10 4.17
CA GLU A 122 10.68 -3.09 3.82
C GLU A 122 10.13 -2.08 2.80
N PHE A 123 9.36 -2.57 1.81
CA PHE A 123 8.65 -1.71 0.88
C PHE A 123 7.68 -0.77 1.60
N ALA A 124 6.86 -1.32 2.51
CA ALA A 124 5.90 -0.55 3.29
C ALA A 124 6.58 0.52 4.15
N ILE A 125 7.69 0.17 4.82
CA ILE A 125 8.50 1.13 5.59
C ILE A 125 9.02 2.24 4.67
N ARG A 126 9.66 1.88 3.54
CA ARG A 126 10.27 2.83 2.60
C ARG A 126 9.26 3.78 2.00
N LYS A 127 8.07 3.28 1.68
CA LYS A 127 6.99 4.05 1.07
C LYS A 127 6.05 4.71 2.09
N ARG A 128 6.39 4.60 3.39
CA ARG A 128 5.66 5.19 4.52
C ARG A 128 4.20 4.71 4.63
N ILE A 129 3.95 3.45 4.25
CA ILE A 129 2.68 2.77 4.53
C ILE A 129 2.60 2.55 6.03
N GLN A 130 1.53 3.03 6.65
CA GLN A 130 1.34 2.91 8.10
C GLN A 130 0.72 1.58 8.51
N HIS A 131 -0.08 0.97 7.63
CA HIS A 131 -0.88 -0.21 7.93
C HIS A 131 -0.68 -1.27 6.85
N VAL A 132 -0.22 -2.46 7.27
CA VAL A 132 -0.01 -3.62 6.39
C VAL A 132 -0.71 -4.83 6.99
N VAL A 133 -1.34 -5.66 6.18
CA VAL A 133 -1.94 -6.93 6.63
C VAL A 133 -1.28 -8.07 5.88
N PHE A 134 -0.60 -8.96 6.59
CA PHE A 134 -0.05 -10.19 6.05
C PHE A 134 -1.03 -11.33 6.23
N ILE A 135 -1.49 -11.92 5.13
CA ILE A 135 -2.42 -13.06 5.12
C ILE A 135 -1.59 -14.32 4.93
N HIS A 136 -1.44 -15.12 5.99
CA HIS A 136 -0.57 -16.30 6.03
C HIS A 136 -1.33 -17.62 6.17
N GLY A 137 -2.65 -17.57 6.40
CA GLY A 137 -3.50 -18.74 6.58
C GLY A 137 -3.51 -19.25 8.02
N VAL A 138 -4.34 -20.25 8.33
CA VAL A 138 -4.45 -20.79 9.70
C VAL A 138 -3.33 -21.80 9.97
N GLY A 139 -3.21 -22.83 9.12
CA GLY A 139 -2.13 -23.84 9.15
C GLY A 139 -1.80 -24.41 10.54
N ASP A 140 -0.55 -24.86 10.71
CA ASP A 140 0.01 -25.30 11.99
C ASP A 140 0.62 -24.13 12.79
N GLY A 141 0.48 -22.88 12.31
CA GLY A 141 1.05 -21.69 12.95
C GLY A 141 2.56 -21.48 12.77
N VAL A 142 3.24 -22.30 11.97
CA VAL A 142 4.69 -22.17 11.72
C VAL A 142 5.02 -20.83 11.04
N LEU A 143 4.34 -20.51 9.92
CA LEU A 143 4.57 -19.25 9.19
C LEU A 143 4.22 -18.03 10.07
N ARG A 144 3.12 -18.09 10.82
CA ARG A 144 2.76 -17.04 11.80
C ARG A 144 3.92 -16.79 12.78
N THR A 145 4.43 -17.85 13.38
CA THR A 145 5.50 -17.75 14.39
C THR A 145 6.77 -17.13 13.82
N GLU A 146 7.17 -17.56 12.62
CA GLU A 146 8.34 -16.99 11.93
C GLU A 146 8.13 -15.53 11.51
N LEU A 147 6.92 -15.15 11.10
CA LEU A 147 6.57 -13.76 10.83
C LEU A 147 6.67 -12.90 12.10
N GLU A 148 6.18 -13.39 13.25
CA GLU A 148 6.33 -12.68 14.52
C GLU A 148 7.80 -12.48 14.89
N TYR A 149 8.66 -13.47 14.67
CA TYR A 149 10.11 -13.31 14.84
C TYR A 149 10.70 -12.29 13.86
N LEU A 150 10.29 -12.33 12.59
CA LEU A 150 10.71 -11.36 11.58
C LEU A 150 10.36 -9.93 12.00
N PHE A 151 9.11 -9.67 12.39
CA PHE A 151 8.62 -8.33 12.73
C PHE A 151 9.29 -7.76 13.97
N LYS A 152 9.57 -8.59 14.98
CA LYS A 152 10.28 -8.18 16.20
C LYS A 152 11.70 -7.66 15.94
N ARG A 153 12.30 -7.94 14.77
CA ARG A 153 13.62 -7.42 14.39
C ARG A 153 13.60 -5.97 13.89
N TYR A 154 12.43 -5.41 13.64
CA TYR A 154 12.28 -4.05 13.12
C TYR A 154 11.82 -3.09 14.21
N ASP A 155 12.53 -1.97 14.35
CA ASP A 155 12.16 -0.90 15.26
C ASP A 155 10.96 -0.10 14.72
N GLY A 156 10.15 0.44 15.64
CA GLY A 156 8.99 1.26 15.27
C GLY A 156 7.86 0.45 14.64
N ILE A 157 7.86 -0.87 14.80
CA ILE A 157 6.79 -1.74 14.33
C ILE A 157 6.03 -2.34 15.52
N SER A 158 4.71 -2.36 15.41
CA SER A 158 3.83 -3.12 16.30
C SER A 158 2.88 -3.97 15.47
N PHE A 159 2.43 -5.09 16.02
CA PHE A 159 1.60 -6.02 15.28
C PHE A 159 0.56 -6.70 16.17
N GLU A 160 -0.59 -6.98 15.59
CA GLU A 160 -1.75 -7.60 16.22
C GLU A 160 -2.42 -8.58 15.26
N GLU A 161 -3.34 -9.39 15.75
CA GLU A 161 -4.20 -10.21 14.87
C GLU A 161 -5.11 -9.30 14.05
N ALA A 162 -5.21 -9.54 12.74
CA ALA A 162 -6.10 -8.77 11.89
C ALA A 162 -7.58 -9.08 12.21
N SER A 163 -8.49 -8.28 11.66
CA SER A 163 -9.93 -8.44 11.90
C SER A 163 -10.42 -9.86 11.59
N TYR A 164 -10.86 -10.57 12.64
CA TYR A 164 -11.41 -11.92 12.51
C TYR A 164 -12.61 -11.99 11.55
N GLN A 165 -13.44 -10.94 11.49
CA GLN A 165 -14.58 -10.89 10.58
C GLN A 165 -14.16 -10.83 9.09
N LYS A 166 -13.00 -10.24 8.79
CA LYS A 166 -12.53 -10.06 7.41
C LYS A 166 -11.58 -11.17 6.97
N TYR A 167 -10.69 -11.64 7.85
CA TYR A 167 -9.61 -12.56 7.48
C TYR A 167 -9.58 -13.86 8.31
N GLY A 168 -10.47 -14.03 9.29
CA GLY A 168 -10.41 -15.14 10.24
C GLY A 168 -9.16 -15.09 11.13
N GLN A 169 -8.61 -16.25 11.49
CA GLN A 169 -7.38 -16.38 12.30
C GLN A 169 -6.08 -16.34 11.49
N GLY A 170 -6.15 -16.16 10.17
CA GLY A 170 -5.03 -16.37 9.26
C GLY A 170 -4.31 -15.11 8.80
N ALA A 171 -4.39 -14.01 9.55
CA ALA A 171 -3.78 -12.75 9.15
C ALA A 171 -3.26 -11.92 10.33
N THR A 172 -2.14 -11.24 10.09
CA THR A 172 -1.46 -10.39 11.06
C THR A 172 -1.41 -8.96 10.52
N GLN A 173 -1.90 -8.00 11.31
CA GLN A 173 -1.86 -6.59 10.97
C GLN A 173 -0.65 -5.93 11.62
N ILE A 174 0.10 -5.19 10.81
CA ILE A 174 1.32 -4.47 11.18
C ILE A 174 1.02 -2.97 11.14
N TYR A 175 1.46 -2.29 12.19
CA TYR A 175 1.44 -0.85 12.34
C TYR A 175 2.88 -0.33 12.35
N ILE A 176 3.21 0.50 11.36
CA ILE A 176 4.55 1.06 11.17
C ILE A 176 4.53 2.52 11.65
N GLN A 177 5.30 2.80 12.70
CA GLN A 177 5.46 4.15 13.23
C GLN A 177 6.31 4.98 12.28
N GLN A 178 5.71 6.04 11.75
CA GLN A 178 6.42 7.04 10.97
C GLN A 178 7.10 8.01 11.93
N ASN A 179 8.31 7.68 12.38
CA ASN A 179 9.12 8.66 13.10
C ASN A 179 9.43 9.80 12.13
N ALA A 180 8.85 10.97 12.40
CA ALA A 180 9.13 12.19 11.68
C ALA A 180 10.57 12.65 11.99
N GLN A 181 11.56 11.98 11.41
CA GLN A 181 12.91 12.53 11.32
C GLN A 181 12.81 13.72 10.36
N ARG A 182 12.52 14.89 10.93
CA ARG A 182 12.76 16.20 10.34
C ARG A 182 14.28 16.36 10.30
N ASN A 183 14.89 16.03 9.16
CA ASN A 183 16.20 16.55 8.82
C ASN A 183 16.03 17.82 7.99
#